data_AF-A0A1Q7FTL7-F1
#
_entry.id   AF-A0A1Q7FTL7-F1
#
_cell.length_a   1.000
_cell.length_b   1.000
_cell.length_c   1.000
_cell.angle_alpha   90.00
_cell.angle_beta   90.00
_cell.angle_gamma   90.00
#
_symmetry.space_group_name_H-M   'P 1'
#
loop_
_entity.id
_entity.type
_entity.pdbx_description
1 polymer ?
#
loop_
_entity_poly.entity_id
_entity_poly.type
_entity_poly.pdbx_seq_one_letter_code
_entity_poly.pdbx_strand_id
1 'polypeptide(L)'
;MGISNELFQTERDETPNCQFAPTPNNITNTDGATGVDTLSAIEKFAFFMRFLAPPARSLAMPGGATSIANGRALFRDIGCVLCHTPTLTTGDAAVAALRDKKVHLFSDLLLHNMGPRLADDIVQGRAGPDEFRTAPLWGLGERIFFLHDGRTTDLLKAIQAHQSGPSLRFPASEANAVVDNFNRLSEEQKQDLLNFLRSL
;
A
#
# COMPACT_ATOMS: atom_id res chain seq x y z
N MET A 1 -17.00 -18.14 11.26
CA MET A 1 -15.87 -19.09 11.32
C MET A 1 -14.55 -18.32 11.31
N GLY A 2 -13.75 -18.45 12.35
CA GLY A 2 -12.40 -17.89 12.41
C GLY A 2 -11.43 -18.92 13.00
N ILE A 3 -10.20 -18.97 12.50
CA ILE A 3 -9.17 -19.86 13.04
C ILE A 3 -8.71 -19.32 14.40
N SER A 4 -9.00 -20.05 15.48
CA SER A 4 -8.42 -19.76 16.80
C SER A 4 -6.92 -20.08 16.81
N ASN A 5 -6.15 -19.25 17.49
CA ASN A 5 -4.71 -19.44 17.67
C ASN A 5 -4.28 -18.92 19.04
N GLU A 6 -3.00 -19.01 19.37
CA GLU A 6 -2.47 -18.60 20.68
C GLU A 6 -2.70 -17.11 21.00
N LEU A 7 -2.89 -16.24 20.00
CA LEU A 7 -3.28 -14.82 20.17
C LEU A 7 -4.81 -14.62 20.26
N PHE A 8 -5.59 -15.52 19.66
CA PHE A 8 -7.05 -15.48 19.61
C PHE A 8 -7.61 -16.84 19.98
N GLN A 9 -7.58 -17.16 21.28
CA GLN A 9 -7.89 -18.51 21.77
C GLN A 9 -9.38 -18.85 21.71
N THR A 10 -10.25 -17.84 21.77
CA THR A 10 -11.70 -18.03 21.68
C THR A 10 -12.13 -18.10 20.23
N GLU A 11 -12.70 -19.24 19.84
CA GLU A 11 -13.25 -19.43 18.51
C GLU A 11 -14.53 -18.61 18.33
N ARG A 12 -14.62 -17.87 17.22
CA ARG A 12 -15.88 -17.23 16.77
C ARG A 12 -16.53 -18.11 15.70
N ASP A 13 -17.15 -19.19 16.16
CA ASP A 13 -17.95 -20.10 15.34
C ASP A 13 -19.44 -19.74 15.46
N GLU A 14 -20.18 -19.81 14.36
CA GLU A 14 -21.64 -19.65 14.36
C GLU A 14 -22.34 -20.90 14.92
N THR A 15 -21.62 -22.01 15.04
CA THR A 15 -22.06 -23.27 15.62
C THR A 15 -21.91 -23.22 17.15
N PRO A 16 -23.00 -23.22 17.95
CA PRO A 16 -22.93 -23.03 19.40
C PRO A 16 -22.07 -24.06 20.14
N ASN A 17 -21.96 -25.28 19.60
CA ASN A 17 -21.19 -26.37 20.20
C ASN A 17 -19.68 -26.31 19.88
N CYS A 18 -19.26 -25.53 18.89
CA CYS A 18 -17.85 -25.37 18.51
C CYS A 18 -17.14 -24.24 19.27
N GLN A 19 -17.87 -23.45 20.06
CA GLN A 19 -17.29 -22.30 20.78
C GLN A 19 -16.44 -22.69 22.01
N PHE A 20 -16.42 -23.95 22.41
CA PHE A 20 -15.83 -24.41 23.67
C PHE A 20 -14.63 -25.36 23.49
N ALA A 21 -13.98 -25.35 22.34
CA ALA A 21 -12.74 -26.11 22.15
C ALA A 21 -11.71 -25.67 23.22
N PRO A 22 -11.15 -26.60 24.01
CA PRO A 22 -10.24 -26.26 25.11
C PRO A 22 -8.86 -25.81 24.63
N THR A 23 -8.54 -26.04 23.36
CA THR A 23 -7.26 -25.72 22.71
C THR A 23 -7.52 -25.00 21.39
N PRO A 24 -6.72 -23.97 21.06
CA PRO A 24 -6.82 -23.31 19.76
C PRO A 24 -6.55 -24.26 18.58
N ASN A 25 -7.17 -23.98 17.44
CA ASN A 25 -7.03 -24.78 16.21
C ASN A 25 -5.62 -24.71 15.61
N ASN A 26 -4.85 -23.67 15.91
CA ASN A 26 -3.45 -23.54 15.53
C ASN A 26 -2.57 -23.12 16.73
N ILE A 27 -1.59 -23.97 17.06
CA ILE A 27 -0.64 -23.80 18.17
C ILE A 27 0.80 -24.03 17.70
N THR A 28 1.77 -23.61 18.50
CA THR A 28 3.18 -24.00 18.33
C THR A 28 3.32 -25.52 18.42
N ASN A 29 4.06 -26.12 17.48
CA ASN A 29 4.29 -27.56 17.44
C ASN A 29 5.61 -27.91 18.15
N THR A 30 5.58 -28.10 19.46
CA THR A 30 6.81 -28.34 20.25
C THR A 30 7.58 -29.60 19.85
N ASP A 31 6.92 -30.54 19.16
CA ASP A 31 7.51 -31.80 18.70
C ASP A 31 8.00 -31.73 17.24
N GLY A 32 8.06 -30.52 16.66
CA GLY A 32 8.54 -30.29 15.31
C GLY A 32 9.98 -30.74 15.08
N ALA A 33 10.23 -31.44 13.97
CA ALA A 33 11.55 -31.99 13.64
C ALA A 33 12.59 -30.91 13.25
N THR A 34 12.13 -29.75 12.79
CA THR A 34 12.98 -28.60 12.45
C THR A 34 12.49 -27.33 13.14
N GLY A 35 13.35 -26.31 13.24
CA GLY A 35 12.94 -25.02 13.81
C GLY A 35 11.81 -24.32 13.06
N VAL A 36 11.57 -24.65 11.78
CA VAL A 36 10.40 -24.15 11.04
C VAL A 36 9.17 -24.97 11.40
N ASP A 37 9.31 -26.28 11.59
CA ASP A 37 8.19 -27.16 11.95
C ASP A 37 7.63 -26.84 13.32
N THR A 38 8.46 -26.28 14.21
CA THR A 38 8.01 -25.87 15.54
C THR A 38 7.16 -24.60 15.54
N LEU A 39 7.27 -23.75 14.51
CA LEU A 39 6.51 -22.50 14.42
C LEU A 39 5.02 -22.76 14.14
N SER A 40 4.18 -21.95 14.77
CA SER A 40 2.74 -21.91 14.50
C SER A 40 2.46 -21.40 13.07
N ALA A 41 1.28 -21.69 12.52
CA ALA A 41 0.92 -21.21 11.17
C ALA A 41 0.89 -19.67 11.07
N ILE A 42 0.50 -18.97 12.14
CA ILE A 42 0.47 -17.50 12.16
C ILE A 42 1.88 -16.91 12.11
N GLU A 43 2.86 -17.53 12.78
CA GLU A 43 4.27 -17.13 12.68
C GLU A 43 4.82 -17.43 11.30
N LYS A 44 4.53 -18.60 10.73
CA LYS A 44 4.93 -18.94 9.34
C LYS A 44 4.37 -17.93 8.34
N PHE A 45 3.10 -17.56 8.48
CA PHE A 45 2.47 -16.54 7.64
C PHE A 45 3.10 -15.15 7.84
N ALA A 46 3.36 -14.75 9.09
CA ALA A 46 4.03 -13.49 9.38
C ALA A 46 5.44 -13.44 8.79
N PHE A 47 6.21 -14.53 8.87
CA PHE A 47 7.52 -14.63 8.23
C PHE A 47 7.41 -14.57 6.72
N PHE A 48 6.48 -15.30 6.12
CA PHE A 48 6.22 -15.21 4.68
C PHE A 48 5.94 -13.75 4.27
N MET A 49 5.00 -13.07 4.90
CA MET A 49 4.66 -11.67 4.59
C MET A 49 5.84 -10.71 4.82
N ARG A 50 6.64 -10.94 5.87
CA ARG A 50 7.80 -10.09 6.22
C ARG A 50 8.98 -10.24 5.26
N PHE A 51 9.18 -11.43 4.69
CA PHE A 51 10.29 -11.74 3.80
C PHE A 51 9.88 -11.82 2.31
N LEU A 52 8.60 -11.64 2.00
CA LEU A 52 8.13 -11.56 0.63
C LEU A 52 8.67 -10.29 -0.04
N ALA A 53 9.44 -10.47 -1.11
CA ALA A 53 9.97 -9.36 -1.89
C ALA A 53 8.84 -8.61 -2.62
N PRO A 54 8.95 -7.29 -2.84
CA PRO A 54 8.00 -6.56 -3.66
C PRO A 54 8.08 -7.03 -5.12
N PRO A 55 7.01 -6.83 -5.92
CA PRO A 55 7.04 -7.07 -7.36
C PRO A 55 8.20 -6.32 -8.03
N ALA A 56 8.82 -6.96 -9.03
CA ALA A 56 9.86 -6.33 -9.82
C ALA A 56 9.23 -5.34 -10.80
N ARG A 57 9.73 -4.10 -10.81
CA ARG A 57 9.35 -3.11 -11.82
C ARG A 57 9.81 -3.53 -13.22
N SER A 58 9.04 -3.16 -14.22
CA SER A 58 9.43 -3.25 -15.63
C SER A 58 10.39 -2.12 -16.02
N LEU A 59 11.37 -2.42 -16.87
CA LEU A 59 12.35 -1.45 -17.36
C LEU A 59 12.07 -0.94 -18.78
N ALA A 60 11.16 -1.59 -19.50
CA ALA A 60 10.90 -1.32 -20.91
C ALA A 60 9.43 -1.35 -21.31
N MET A 61 8.53 -1.78 -20.41
CA MET A 61 7.10 -1.87 -20.69
C MET A 61 6.25 -1.21 -19.58
N PRO A 62 5.12 -0.58 -19.91
CA PRO A 62 4.70 -0.22 -21.27
C PRO A 62 5.49 0.99 -21.82
N GLY A 63 5.43 1.22 -23.13
CA GLY A 63 5.91 2.45 -23.77
C GLY A 63 7.41 2.59 -24.00
N GLY A 64 8.24 1.65 -23.54
CA GLY A 64 9.70 1.70 -23.73
C GLY A 64 10.46 2.38 -22.60
N ALA A 65 11.76 2.09 -22.51
CA ALA A 65 12.63 2.60 -21.46
C ALA A 65 12.70 4.14 -21.43
N THR A 66 12.66 4.80 -22.59
CA THR A 66 12.66 6.26 -22.70
C THR A 66 11.41 6.88 -22.09
N SER A 67 10.22 6.36 -22.43
CA SER A 67 8.93 6.84 -21.88
C SER A 67 8.87 6.67 -20.36
N ILE A 68 9.32 5.51 -19.86
CA ILE A 68 9.41 5.24 -18.42
C ILE A 68 10.38 6.21 -17.72
N ALA A 69 11.53 6.50 -18.33
CA ALA A 69 12.51 7.43 -17.78
C ALA A 69 11.99 8.88 -17.74
N ASN A 70 11.33 9.33 -18.82
CA ASN A 70 10.66 10.63 -18.89
C ASN A 70 9.56 10.73 -17.84
N GLY A 71 8.70 9.72 -17.73
CA GLY A 71 7.62 9.67 -16.75
C GLY A 71 8.13 9.73 -15.32
N ARG A 72 9.24 9.05 -15.01
CA ARG A 72 9.90 9.14 -13.70
C ARG A 72 10.42 10.55 -13.40
N ALA A 73 10.97 11.25 -14.40
CA ALA A 73 11.40 12.63 -14.24
C ALA A 73 10.20 13.55 -13.98
N LEU A 74 9.14 13.43 -14.79
CA LEU A 74 7.90 14.19 -14.61
C LEU A 74 7.26 13.94 -13.24
N PHE A 75 7.24 12.69 -12.76
CA PHE A 75 6.73 12.33 -11.44
C PHE A 75 7.39 13.13 -10.32
N ARG A 76 8.70 13.37 -10.42
CA ARG A 76 9.43 14.25 -9.51
C ARG A 76 9.06 15.71 -9.76
N ASP A 77 9.11 16.16 -11.01
CA ASP A 77 9.05 17.57 -11.38
C ASP A 77 7.67 18.20 -11.10
N ILE A 78 6.58 17.43 -11.22
CA ILE A 78 5.23 17.90 -10.91
C ILE A 78 4.87 17.79 -9.41
N GLY A 79 5.71 17.13 -8.62
CA GLY A 79 5.58 17.04 -7.16
C GLY A 79 4.93 15.76 -6.63
N CYS A 80 4.69 14.71 -7.42
CA CYS A 80 4.13 13.45 -6.90
C CYS A 80 5.02 12.85 -5.80
N VAL A 81 6.34 13.05 -5.90
CA VAL A 81 7.34 12.60 -4.91
C VAL A 81 7.18 13.20 -3.52
N LEU A 82 6.39 14.26 -3.34
CA LEU A 82 6.18 14.90 -2.04
C LEU A 82 5.49 13.95 -1.05
N CYS A 83 4.55 13.12 -1.52
CA CYS A 83 3.92 12.06 -0.74
C CYS A 83 4.43 10.68 -1.18
N HIS A 84 4.61 10.48 -2.49
CA HIS A 84 5.12 9.22 -3.04
C HIS A 84 6.65 9.19 -3.11
N THR A 85 7.30 9.34 -1.94
CA THR A 85 8.76 9.39 -1.82
C THR A 85 9.42 8.15 -2.45
N PRO A 86 10.30 8.31 -3.46
CA PRO A 86 10.81 7.18 -4.24
C PRO A 86 11.56 6.12 -3.45
N THR A 87 12.25 6.48 -2.37
CA THR A 87 13.10 5.55 -1.63
C THR A 87 13.16 5.91 -0.16
N LEU A 88 12.95 4.92 0.69
CA LEU A 88 13.29 4.95 2.11
C LEU A 88 14.38 3.92 2.39
N THR A 89 15.04 4.02 3.54
CA THR A 89 16.00 3.02 4.01
C THR A 89 15.45 2.41 5.29
N THR A 90 15.42 1.08 5.38
CA THR A 90 15.04 0.41 6.63
C THR A 90 16.06 0.74 7.73
N GLY A 91 15.60 0.80 8.98
CA GLY A 91 16.47 1.06 10.12
C GLY A 91 17.26 -0.18 10.58
N ASP A 92 17.77 -0.09 11.82
CA ASP A 92 18.50 -1.17 12.48
C ASP A 92 17.56 -2.33 12.86
N ALA A 93 17.26 -3.18 11.87
CA ALA A 93 16.45 -4.37 12.07
C ALA A 93 17.29 -5.50 12.71
N ALA A 94 16.69 -6.26 13.63
CA ALA A 94 17.33 -7.45 14.21
C ALA A 94 17.74 -8.50 13.15
N VAL A 95 17.00 -8.54 12.03
CA VAL A 95 17.29 -9.44 10.91
C VAL A 95 18.16 -8.75 9.88
N ALA A 96 19.36 -9.29 9.63
CA ALA A 96 20.33 -8.72 8.69
C ALA A 96 19.79 -8.56 7.25
N ALA A 97 18.89 -9.45 6.82
CA ALA A 97 18.22 -9.34 5.52
C ALA A 97 17.33 -8.10 5.38
N LEU A 98 16.87 -7.52 6.49
CA LEU A 98 15.98 -6.35 6.54
C LEU A 98 16.67 -5.09 7.06
N ARG A 99 17.94 -5.18 7.49
CA ARG A 99 18.70 -4.07 8.05
C ARG A 99 19.34 -3.24 6.94
N ASP A 100 19.24 -1.90 7.07
CA ASP A 100 19.89 -0.91 6.20
C ASP A 100 19.64 -1.15 4.70
N LYS A 101 18.42 -1.58 4.35
CA LYS A 101 18.03 -1.85 2.96
C LYS A 101 17.41 -0.62 2.35
N LYS A 102 17.84 -0.28 1.13
CA LYS A 102 17.13 0.69 0.30
C LYS A 102 15.85 0.06 -0.21
N VAL A 103 14.75 0.79 -0.06
CA VAL A 103 13.39 0.33 -0.33
C VAL A 103 12.74 1.33 -1.27
N HIS A 104 12.49 0.93 -2.51
CA HIS A 104 11.97 1.81 -3.56
C HIS A 104 10.43 1.92 -3.55
N LEU A 105 9.81 2.17 -2.40
CA LEU A 105 8.35 2.02 -2.21
C LEU A 105 7.46 3.08 -2.87
N PHE A 106 8.01 4.25 -3.24
CA PHE A 106 7.22 5.38 -3.74
C PHE A 106 6.08 5.78 -2.78
N SER A 107 6.43 5.99 -1.52
CA SER A 107 5.54 6.38 -0.44
C SER A 107 6.40 6.86 0.73
N ASP A 108 5.92 7.88 1.43
CA ASP A 108 6.50 8.38 2.68
C ASP A 108 5.93 7.66 3.92
N LEU A 109 4.91 6.82 3.74
CA LEU A 109 4.15 6.13 4.79
C LEU A 109 3.46 7.07 5.80
N LEU A 110 3.33 8.36 5.48
CA LEU A 110 2.66 9.35 6.30
C LEU A 110 1.16 9.44 5.99
N LEU A 111 0.41 10.04 6.91
CA LEU A 111 -1.01 10.37 6.74
C LEU A 111 -1.12 11.76 6.09
N HIS A 112 -2.07 11.89 5.16
CA HIS A 112 -2.35 13.15 4.47
C HIS A 112 -3.85 13.39 4.38
N ASN A 113 -4.26 14.65 4.46
CA ASN A 113 -5.63 15.06 4.17
C ASN A 113 -5.91 14.93 2.67
N MET A 114 -6.72 13.94 2.29
CA MET A 114 -7.15 13.67 0.92
C MET A 114 -8.45 14.38 0.55
N GLY A 115 -9.07 15.04 1.53
CA GLY A 115 -10.25 15.88 1.36
C GLY A 115 -11.55 15.13 1.05
N PRO A 116 -12.66 15.88 0.91
CA PRO A 116 -14.02 15.32 0.87
C PRO A 116 -14.27 14.25 -0.18
N ARG A 117 -13.60 14.31 -1.34
CA ARG A 117 -13.79 13.34 -2.43
C ARG A 117 -13.35 11.92 -2.06
N LEU A 118 -12.34 11.80 -1.20
CA LEU A 118 -11.76 10.54 -0.76
C LEU A 118 -12.10 10.22 0.70
N ALA A 119 -12.86 11.06 1.39
CA ALA A 119 -13.32 10.73 2.74
C ALA A 119 -14.27 9.52 2.73
N ASP A 120 -14.15 8.65 3.72
CA ASP A 120 -14.99 7.44 3.90
C ASP A 120 -15.81 7.44 5.21
N ASP A 121 -15.74 8.53 5.98
CA ASP A 121 -16.38 8.70 7.29
C ASP A 121 -15.91 7.67 8.36
N ILE A 122 -14.78 6.97 8.14
CA ILE A 122 -14.18 6.01 9.09
C ILE A 122 -13.01 6.65 9.85
N VAL A 123 -13.07 6.63 11.18
CA VAL A 123 -11.97 7.09 12.05
C VAL A 123 -11.13 5.90 12.50
N GLN A 124 -9.80 5.98 12.34
CA GLN A 124 -8.86 4.95 12.76
C GLN A 124 -7.83 5.51 13.74
N GLY A 125 -8.11 5.37 15.04
CA GLY A 125 -7.26 5.92 16.09
C GLY A 125 -7.26 7.44 16.05
N ARG A 126 -6.14 8.05 15.66
CA ARG A 126 -6.02 9.51 15.48
C ARG A 126 -6.21 9.98 14.03
N ALA A 127 -6.24 9.06 13.07
CA ALA A 127 -6.50 9.39 11.68
C ALA A 127 -7.99 9.72 11.51
N GLY A 128 -8.26 10.92 11.00
CA GLY A 128 -9.59 11.38 10.63
C GLY A 128 -10.10 10.71 9.35
N PRO A 129 -11.38 10.93 9.00
CA PRO A 129 -12.03 10.20 7.92
C PRO A 129 -11.59 10.57 6.50
N ASP A 130 -10.87 11.68 6.34
CA ASP A 130 -10.25 12.10 5.09
C ASP A 130 -8.73 11.90 5.08
N GLU A 131 -8.17 11.33 6.15
CA GLU A 131 -6.73 11.10 6.27
C GLU A 131 -6.36 9.69 5.83
N PHE A 132 -5.53 9.59 4.79
CA PHE A 132 -5.06 8.31 4.30
C PHE A 132 -3.55 8.23 4.34
N ARG A 133 -3.05 7.05 4.72
CA ARG A 133 -1.64 6.74 4.59
C ARG A 133 -1.29 6.61 3.12
N THR A 134 -0.25 7.28 2.66
CA THR A 134 0.21 7.14 1.27
C THR A 134 0.51 5.68 0.94
N ALA A 135 -0.27 5.08 0.05
CA ALA A 135 -0.05 3.69 -0.35
C ALA A 135 1.25 3.56 -1.17
N PRO A 136 2.10 2.55 -0.89
CA PRO A 136 3.25 2.25 -1.74
C PRO A 136 2.82 1.95 -3.17
N LEU A 137 3.54 2.47 -4.16
CA LEU A 137 3.25 2.23 -5.59
C LEU A 137 3.93 0.98 -6.15
N TRP A 138 4.50 0.12 -5.29
CA TRP A 138 5.00 -1.18 -5.71
C TRP A 138 3.91 -2.05 -6.33
N GLY A 139 4.20 -2.59 -7.51
CA GLY A 139 3.29 -3.42 -8.28
C GLY A 139 2.03 -2.67 -8.70
N LEU A 140 2.06 -1.34 -8.78
CA LEU A 140 0.91 -0.54 -9.23
C LEU A 140 0.48 -0.96 -10.65
N GLY A 141 1.41 -1.36 -11.51
CA GLY A 141 1.14 -1.88 -12.84
C GLY A 141 0.18 -3.08 -12.85
N GLU A 142 0.32 -3.95 -11.85
CA GLU A 142 -0.44 -5.20 -11.69
C GLU A 142 -1.76 -5.01 -10.92
N ARG A 143 -2.02 -3.80 -10.39
CA ARG A 143 -3.27 -3.51 -9.69
C ARG A 143 -4.41 -3.23 -10.66
N ILE A 144 -5.54 -3.88 -10.39
CA ILE A 144 -6.78 -3.73 -11.16
C ILE A 144 -7.60 -2.55 -10.64
N PHE A 145 -7.78 -2.44 -9.33
CA PHE A 145 -8.59 -1.41 -8.68
C PHE A 145 -7.70 -0.41 -7.92
N PHE A 146 -8.08 0.87 -7.96
CA PHE A 146 -7.37 1.97 -7.33
C PHE A 146 -8.20 2.68 -6.27
N LEU A 147 -7.50 3.44 -5.42
CA LEU A 147 -8.02 4.11 -4.23
C LEU A 147 -8.42 3.13 -3.12
N HIS A 148 -8.72 3.64 -1.93
CA HIS A 148 -9.00 2.80 -0.74
C HIS A 148 -10.28 1.97 -0.90
N ASP A 149 -11.22 2.44 -1.71
CA ASP A 149 -12.52 1.80 -1.95
C ASP A 149 -12.62 1.08 -3.30
N GLY A 150 -11.53 1.03 -4.07
CA GLY A 150 -11.49 0.32 -5.34
C GLY A 150 -12.44 0.86 -6.42
N ARG A 151 -12.94 2.11 -6.29
CA ARG A 151 -14.01 2.64 -7.16
C ARG A 151 -13.65 2.79 -8.63
N THR A 152 -12.38 2.66 -9.00
CA THR A 152 -11.93 2.83 -10.40
C THR A 152 -10.80 1.89 -10.77
N THR A 153 -10.76 1.50 -12.05
CA THR A 153 -9.68 0.74 -12.68
C THR A 153 -8.81 1.63 -13.59
N ASP A 154 -9.15 2.92 -13.68
CA ASP A 154 -8.53 3.90 -14.55
C ASP A 154 -7.54 4.75 -13.74
N LEU A 155 -6.26 4.66 -14.09
CA LEU A 155 -5.19 5.34 -13.37
C LEU A 155 -5.28 6.87 -13.51
N LEU A 156 -5.79 7.37 -14.64
CA LEU A 156 -6.00 8.80 -14.83
C LEU A 156 -7.08 9.31 -13.87
N LYS A 157 -8.19 8.57 -13.74
CA LYS A 157 -9.25 8.88 -12.77
C LYS A 157 -8.74 8.79 -11.33
N ALA A 158 -7.89 7.82 -11.03
CA ALA A 158 -7.28 7.70 -9.71
C ALA A 158 -6.41 8.92 -9.37
N ILE A 159 -5.56 9.38 -10.30
CA ILE A 159 -4.76 10.60 -10.13
C ILE A 159 -5.67 11.81 -9.89
N GLN A 160 -6.68 12.00 -10.73
CA GLN A 160 -7.62 13.12 -10.60
C GLN A 160 -8.48 13.07 -9.32
N ALA A 161 -8.72 11.88 -8.78
CA ALA A 161 -9.47 11.70 -7.54
C ALA A 161 -8.72 12.23 -6.31
N HIS A 162 -7.39 12.40 -6.39
CA HIS A 162 -6.62 13.03 -5.32
C HIS A 162 -6.96 14.53 -5.18
N GLN A 163 -7.59 15.16 -6.17
CA GLN A 163 -8.00 16.55 -6.10
C GLN A 163 -9.37 16.71 -5.45
N SER A 164 -9.44 17.50 -4.39
CA SER A 164 -10.69 17.87 -3.71
C SER A 164 -10.57 19.26 -3.08
N GLY A 165 -11.53 20.13 -3.40
CA GLY A 165 -11.74 21.36 -2.62
C GLY A 165 -12.21 21.06 -1.20
N PRO A 166 -12.26 22.07 -0.31
CA PRO A 166 -12.76 21.90 1.04
C PRO A 166 -14.28 21.69 1.06
N SER A 167 -14.81 21.19 2.17
CA SER A 167 -16.24 21.15 2.47
C SER A 167 -16.50 21.69 3.88
N LEU A 168 -17.76 21.68 4.32
CA LEU A 168 -18.11 22.00 5.71
C LEU A 168 -17.49 21.02 6.73
N ARG A 169 -17.15 19.79 6.31
CA ARG A 169 -16.65 18.72 7.20
C ARG A 169 -15.15 18.46 7.10
N PHE A 170 -14.56 18.69 5.93
CA PHE A 170 -13.19 18.28 5.63
C PHE A 170 -12.39 19.40 4.97
N PRO A 171 -11.08 19.51 5.26
CA PRO A 171 -10.20 20.45 4.58
C PRO A 171 -10.06 20.10 3.09
N ALA A 172 -9.39 20.99 2.35
CA ALA A 172 -9.02 20.68 0.97
C ALA A 172 -7.93 19.60 0.94
N SER A 173 -7.88 18.83 -0.15
CA SER A 173 -6.82 17.85 -0.36
C SER A 173 -5.44 18.51 -0.45
N GLU A 174 -4.45 17.95 0.23
CA GLU A 174 -3.04 18.35 0.13
C GLU A 174 -2.49 18.15 -1.29
N ALA A 175 -3.05 17.21 -2.06
CA ALA A 175 -2.58 16.88 -3.39
C ALA A 175 -3.04 17.86 -4.49
N ASN A 176 -3.89 18.85 -4.17
CA ASN A 176 -4.51 19.72 -5.16
C ASN A 176 -3.50 20.38 -6.12
N ALA A 177 -2.43 20.97 -5.60
CA ALA A 177 -1.42 21.64 -6.42
C ALA A 177 -0.67 20.67 -7.35
N VAL A 178 -0.42 19.44 -6.90
CA VAL A 178 0.24 18.39 -7.68
C VAL A 178 -0.68 17.89 -8.80
N VAL A 179 -1.98 17.72 -8.52
CA VAL A 179 -2.95 17.34 -9.56
C VAL A 179 -3.13 18.47 -10.57
N ASP A 180 -3.10 19.73 -10.15
CA ASP A 180 -3.12 20.87 -11.07
C ASP A 180 -1.88 20.91 -11.97
N ASN A 181 -0.69 20.61 -11.44
CA ASN A 181 0.53 20.44 -12.25
C ASN A 181 0.38 19.31 -13.27
N PHE A 182 -0.15 18.15 -12.85
CA PHE A 182 -0.43 17.02 -13.73
C PHE A 182 -1.39 17.39 -14.86
N ASN A 183 -2.47 18.12 -14.55
CA ASN A 183 -3.46 18.54 -15.53
C ASN A 183 -2.89 19.49 -16.59
N ARG A 184 -1.83 20.25 -16.26
CA ARG A 184 -1.11 21.14 -17.18
C ARG A 184 -0.11 20.44 -18.11
N LEU A 185 0.22 19.17 -17.86
CA LEU A 185 1.07 18.40 -18.76
C LEU A 185 0.41 18.20 -20.13
N SER A 186 1.23 18.09 -21.18
CA SER A 186 0.74 17.62 -22.48
C SER A 186 0.26 16.18 -22.41
N GLU A 187 -0.54 15.74 -23.37
CA GLU A 187 -1.02 14.36 -23.40
C GLU A 187 0.12 13.33 -23.55
N GLU A 188 1.20 13.68 -24.26
CA GLU A 188 2.40 12.85 -24.35
C GLU A 188 3.11 12.74 -22.99
N GLN A 189 3.25 13.85 -22.26
CA GLN A 189 3.83 13.85 -20.91
C GLN A 189 2.98 13.07 -19.91
N LYS A 190 1.64 13.17 -19.99
CA LYS A 190 0.73 12.35 -19.19
C LYS A 190 0.92 10.88 -19.52
N GLN A 191 1.04 10.52 -20.79
CA GLN A 191 1.26 9.13 -21.21
C GLN A 191 2.60 8.59 -20.70
N ASP A 192 3.68 9.38 -20.75
CA ASP A 192 4.97 9.02 -20.17
C ASP A 192 4.86 8.75 -18.66
N LEU A 193 4.16 9.63 -17.92
CA LEU A 193 3.92 9.44 -16.50
C LEU A 193 3.10 8.17 -16.21
N LEU A 194 2.04 7.93 -16.98
CA LEU A 194 1.20 6.73 -16.83
C LEU A 194 1.99 5.46 -17.16
N ASN A 195 2.87 5.49 -18.16
CA ASN A 195 3.74 4.36 -18.49
C ASN A 195 4.74 4.08 -17.37
N PHE A 196 5.35 5.12 -16.79
CA PHE A 196 6.19 4.97 -15.60
C PHE A 196 5.41 4.33 -14.45
N LEU A 197 4.23 4.83 -14.11
CA LEU A 197 3.40 4.29 -13.04
C LEU A 197 2.97 2.84 -13.29
N ARG A 198 2.64 2.49 -14.54
CA ARG A 198 2.32 1.11 -14.94
C ARG A 198 3.54 0.19 -15.02
N SER A 199 4.75 0.74 -15.04
CA SER A 199 5.98 -0.05 -14.95
C SER A 199 6.33 -0.46 -13.52
N LEU A 200 5.69 0.13 -12.50
CA LEU A 200 5.97 -0.12 -11.09
C LEU A 200 5.30 -1.38 -10.54
#